data_AF-A0A7C5B6G9-F1
#
_entry.id   AF-A0A7C5B6G9-F1
#
_cell.length_a   1.000
_cell.length_b   1.000
_cell.length_c   1.000
_cell.angle_alpha   90.00
_cell.angle_beta   90.00
_cell.angle_gamma   90.00
#
_symmetry.space_group_name_H-M   'P 1'
#
loop_
_entity.id
_entity.type
_entity.pdbx_description
1 polymer ?
#
loop_
_entity_poly.entity_id
_entity_poly.type
_entity_poly.pdbx_seq_one_letter_code
_entity_poly.pdbx_strand_id
1 'polypeptide(L)'
;MHEVDRMTLKSVELKRTYSSDYDDILHEFYIPALRESNEYNRLAGFFSSGSLAISVRGILSLIKNGGYMKLIVSPKLSRDDVKAILDGYEHPEKYIEQKMIKDLEKIEDLFIKDHISVLGWMVANKKLELRVAVGYDEERKLLSYDAMQERCIFHQKVGILKDSDGNAITFSGSVNETAMGWLENIEEFKVFRNWIKLEREYVDADIEKFSRFWDNQSPRVKVIDLPYAVRSKLIEFAPNDITHVDLERWYQKSQTHKM
;
A
#
# COMPACT_ATOMS: atom_id res chain seq x y z
N MET A 1 -9.68 5.04 -38.50
CA MET A 1 -9.62 4.20 -37.29
C MET A 1 -8.53 4.82 -36.44
N HIS A 2 -8.89 5.59 -35.41
CA HIS A 2 -7.88 6.10 -34.49
C HIS A 2 -7.33 4.90 -33.73
N GLU A 3 -6.03 4.63 -33.88
CA GLU A 3 -5.29 3.78 -32.95
C GLU A 3 -5.52 4.39 -31.57
N VAL A 4 -6.32 3.72 -30.74
CA VAL A 4 -6.35 4.01 -29.32
C VAL A 4 -4.98 3.57 -28.84
N ASP A 5 -4.13 4.53 -28.49
CA ASP A 5 -2.82 4.27 -27.91
C ASP A 5 -2.99 3.21 -26.81
N ARG A 6 -2.42 2.03 -27.05
CA ARG A 6 -2.65 0.87 -26.19
C ARG A 6 -1.90 1.13 -24.89
N MET A 7 -2.65 1.29 -23.79
CA MET A 7 -2.07 1.53 -22.47
C MET A 7 -1.15 0.36 -22.09
N THR A 8 0.14 0.63 -21.89
CA THR A 8 1.12 -0.41 -21.56
C THR A 8 2.26 0.12 -20.71
N LEU A 9 2.65 -0.63 -19.68
CA LEU A 9 3.79 -0.30 -18.82
C LEU A 9 5.12 -0.23 -19.59
N LYS A 10 5.21 -0.82 -20.79
CA LYS A 10 6.40 -0.74 -21.65
C LYS A 10 6.59 0.62 -22.32
N SER A 11 5.56 1.44 -22.43
CA SER A 11 5.67 2.79 -22.99
C SER A 11 6.25 3.79 -21.98
N VAL A 12 6.32 3.43 -20.70
CA VAL A 12 6.82 4.28 -19.63
C VAL A 12 8.35 4.17 -19.53
N GLU A 13 9.03 5.29 -19.64
CA GLU A 13 10.47 5.36 -19.40
C GLU A 13 10.76 5.33 -17.89
N LEU A 14 11.15 4.17 -17.38
CA LEU A 14 11.38 3.97 -15.93
C LEU A 14 12.87 3.80 -15.60
N LYS A 15 13.37 4.52 -14.57
CA LYS A 15 14.72 4.34 -13.99
C LYS A 15 14.79 3.06 -13.16
N ARG A 16 15.95 2.40 -13.10
CA ARG A 16 16.11 1.19 -12.26
C ARG A 16 16.04 1.47 -10.76
N THR A 17 16.39 2.68 -10.37
CA THR A 17 16.37 3.17 -8.99
C THR A 17 15.77 4.56 -9.00
N TYR A 18 14.98 4.86 -7.98
CA TYR A 18 14.45 6.19 -7.70
C TYR A 18 14.81 6.59 -6.27
N SER A 19 15.14 7.86 -6.06
CA SER A 19 15.38 8.46 -4.75
C SER A 19 14.61 9.77 -4.61
N SER A 20 13.81 9.95 -3.54
CA SER A 20 13.14 11.23 -3.30
C SER A 20 14.09 12.38 -2.94
N ASP A 21 15.37 12.09 -2.71
CA ASP A 21 16.42 13.11 -2.50
C ASP A 21 16.66 13.97 -3.74
N TYR A 22 16.51 13.38 -4.94
CA TYR A 22 16.83 14.05 -6.20
C TYR A 22 15.88 13.75 -7.37
N ASP A 23 14.97 12.79 -7.23
CA ASP A 23 13.94 12.47 -8.22
C ASP A 23 12.56 12.96 -7.75
N ASP A 24 11.73 13.45 -8.67
CA ASP A 24 10.31 13.63 -8.40
C ASP A 24 9.59 12.29 -8.54
N ILE A 25 9.68 11.44 -7.52
CA ILE A 25 9.14 10.08 -7.58
C ILE A 25 7.63 10.04 -7.85
N LEU A 26 6.87 11.11 -7.53
CA LEU A 26 5.44 11.16 -7.89
C LEU A 26 5.27 11.23 -9.41
N HIS A 27 5.88 12.23 -10.03
CA HIS A 27 5.67 12.55 -11.44
C HIS A 27 6.54 11.70 -12.37
N GLU A 28 7.67 11.18 -11.88
CA GLU A 28 8.60 10.35 -12.66
C GLU A 28 8.37 8.85 -12.51
N PHE A 29 7.62 8.40 -11.49
CA PHE A 29 7.36 6.97 -11.27
C PHE A 29 5.87 6.68 -11.04
N TYR A 30 5.29 7.16 -9.95
CA TYR A 30 3.94 6.71 -9.54
C TYR A 30 2.86 7.10 -10.56
N ILE A 31 2.77 8.37 -10.95
CA ILE A 31 1.74 8.83 -11.90
C ILE A 31 1.87 8.14 -13.27
N PRO A 32 3.04 8.13 -13.93
CA PRO A 32 3.19 7.46 -15.23
C PRO A 32 2.91 5.96 -15.16
N ALA A 33 3.43 5.25 -14.15
CA ALA A 33 3.25 3.81 -14.06
C ALA A 33 1.78 3.43 -13.74
N LEU A 34 1.12 4.15 -12.82
CA LEU A 34 -0.29 3.91 -12.50
C LEU A 34 -1.23 4.25 -13.66
N ARG A 35 -0.87 5.25 -14.49
CA ARG A 35 -1.61 5.59 -15.72
C ARG A 35 -1.53 4.50 -16.79
N GLU A 36 -0.54 3.63 -16.75
CA GLU A 36 -0.45 2.50 -17.70
C GLU A 36 -0.83 1.16 -17.05
N SER A 37 -1.37 1.18 -15.83
CA SER A 37 -1.75 -0.01 -15.07
C SER A 37 -3.26 -0.18 -14.93
N ASN A 38 -3.69 -1.43 -14.78
CA ASN A 38 -5.06 -1.79 -14.42
C ASN A 38 -5.17 -2.50 -13.04
N GLU A 39 -4.05 -2.97 -12.50
CA GLU A 39 -3.95 -3.64 -11.20
C GLU A 39 -2.74 -3.10 -10.44
N TYR A 40 -2.96 -2.76 -9.16
CA TYR A 40 -1.90 -2.38 -8.23
C TYR A 40 -1.96 -3.22 -6.96
N ASN A 41 -0.97 -4.07 -6.74
CA ASN A 41 -0.84 -4.86 -5.53
C ASN A 41 0.23 -4.26 -4.62
N ARG A 42 -0.07 -4.10 -3.34
CA ARG A 42 0.82 -3.43 -2.39
C ARG A 42 0.91 -4.17 -1.06
N LEU A 43 2.14 -4.48 -0.65
CA LEU A 43 2.50 -4.74 0.74
C LEU A 43 2.93 -3.40 1.36
N ALA A 44 2.13 -2.83 2.27
CA ALA A 44 2.37 -1.50 2.85
C ALA A 44 2.77 -1.56 4.33
N GLY A 45 3.38 -2.65 4.78
CA GLY A 45 3.78 -2.81 6.17
C GLY A 45 2.66 -2.59 7.18
N PHE A 46 2.76 -1.59 8.06
CA PHE A 46 1.79 -1.38 9.14
C PHE A 46 0.56 -0.59 8.70
N PHE A 47 -0.63 -0.99 9.17
CA PHE A 47 -1.85 -0.20 9.15
C PHE A 47 -1.69 1.00 10.08
N SER A 48 -1.19 2.08 9.49
CA SER A 48 -1.11 3.40 10.08
C SER A 48 -1.59 4.39 9.04
N SER A 49 -2.12 5.51 9.50
CA SER A 49 -2.67 6.52 8.60
C SER A 49 -1.62 7.08 7.62
N GLY A 50 -0.36 7.22 8.07
CA GLY A 50 0.77 7.57 7.21
C GLY A 50 1.08 6.51 6.14
N SER A 51 1.19 5.24 6.52
CA SER A 51 1.41 4.15 5.56
C SER A 51 0.29 4.05 4.52
N LEU A 52 -0.96 4.14 4.97
CA LEU A 52 -2.12 4.11 4.10
C LEU A 52 -2.10 5.28 3.10
N ALA A 53 -1.81 6.49 3.57
CA ALA A 53 -1.70 7.66 2.69
C ALA A 53 -0.61 7.47 1.62
N ILE A 54 0.54 6.92 2.00
CA ILE A 54 1.66 6.63 1.11
C ILE A 54 1.33 5.54 0.10
N SER A 55 0.60 4.51 0.52
CA SER A 55 0.20 3.40 -0.33
C SER A 55 -0.66 3.84 -1.53
N VAL A 56 -1.31 5.01 -1.45
CA VAL A 56 -2.16 5.58 -2.50
C VAL A 56 -1.58 6.79 -3.22
N ARG A 57 -0.26 7.00 -3.14
CA ARG A 57 0.40 8.03 -3.93
C ARG A 57 0.14 7.80 -5.43
N GLY A 58 -0.30 8.84 -6.13
CA GLY A 58 -0.61 8.79 -7.56
C GLY A 58 -1.84 7.95 -7.94
N ILE A 59 -2.59 7.42 -6.96
CA ILE A 59 -3.68 6.45 -7.19
C ILE A 59 -4.79 6.98 -8.10
N LEU A 60 -4.98 8.30 -8.14
CA LEU A 60 -5.98 8.93 -9.01
C LEU A 60 -5.75 8.56 -10.48
N SER A 61 -4.50 8.31 -10.91
CA SER A 61 -4.19 7.85 -12.27
C SER A 61 -4.72 6.43 -12.53
N LEU A 62 -4.59 5.51 -11.57
CA LEU A 62 -5.15 4.17 -11.66
C LEU A 62 -6.68 4.21 -11.70
N ILE A 63 -7.29 5.05 -10.85
CA ILE A 63 -8.76 5.22 -10.79
C ILE A 63 -9.30 5.72 -12.13
N LYS A 64 -8.62 6.68 -12.79
CA LYS A 64 -9.03 7.22 -14.10
C LYS A 64 -9.08 6.14 -15.18
N ASN A 65 -8.24 5.11 -15.09
CA ASN A 65 -8.26 3.97 -16.02
C ASN A 65 -9.25 2.87 -15.64
N GLY A 66 -10.00 3.05 -14.55
CA GLY A 66 -10.88 2.03 -14.00
C GLY A 66 -10.14 0.86 -13.33
N GLY A 67 -8.84 1.00 -13.05
CA GLY A 67 -8.03 -0.02 -12.41
C GLY A 67 -8.44 -0.30 -10.97
N TYR A 68 -7.84 -1.34 -10.38
CA TYR A 68 -8.13 -1.78 -9.02
C TYR A 68 -6.86 -2.02 -8.21
N MET A 69 -6.99 -1.93 -6.88
CA MET A 69 -5.89 -2.10 -5.95
C MET A 69 -6.16 -3.26 -4.99
N LYS A 70 -5.10 -4.01 -4.66
CA LYS A 70 -5.07 -5.00 -3.57
C LYS A 70 -4.03 -4.59 -2.56
N LEU A 71 -4.43 -4.41 -1.31
CA LEU A 71 -3.56 -3.88 -0.25
C LEU A 71 -3.49 -4.86 0.91
N ILE A 72 -2.28 -5.22 1.31
CA ILE A 72 -2.03 -5.97 2.55
C ILE A 72 -1.31 -5.06 3.54
N VAL A 73 -1.83 -5.04 4.75
CA VAL A 73 -1.34 -4.25 5.89
C VAL A 73 -1.32 -5.10 7.15
N SER A 74 -0.46 -4.77 8.11
CA SER A 74 -0.36 -5.42 9.41
C SER A 74 -0.84 -4.48 10.51
N PRO A 75 -1.65 -4.91 11.49
CA PRO A 75 -2.04 -4.01 12.57
C PRO A 75 -0.80 -3.60 13.38
N LYS A 76 -0.77 -2.35 13.85
CA LYS A 76 0.29 -1.86 14.73
C LYS A 76 -0.03 -2.23 16.18
N LEU A 77 0.44 -3.40 16.60
CA LEU A 77 0.24 -3.92 17.95
C LEU A 77 1.49 -3.63 18.81
N SER A 78 1.29 -2.97 19.94
CA SER A 78 2.29 -2.84 21.00
C SER A 78 2.39 -4.11 21.83
N ARG A 79 3.42 -4.20 22.70
CA ARG A 79 3.58 -5.31 23.65
C ARG A 79 2.34 -5.46 24.53
N ASP A 80 1.75 -4.36 24.99
CA ASP A 80 0.56 -4.36 25.82
C ASP A 80 -0.69 -4.77 25.03
N ASP A 81 -0.79 -4.37 23.76
CA ASP A 81 -1.88 -4.83 22.87
C ASP A 81 -1.83 -6.36 22.72
N VAL A 82 -0.66 -6.93 22.41
CA VAL A 82 -0.50 -8.39 22.26
C VAL A 82 -0.78 -9.11 23.57
N LYS A 83 -0.29 -8.59 24.69
CA LYS A 83 -0.57 -9.15 26.01
C LYS A 83 -2.06 -9.16 26.32
N ALA A 84 -2.76 -8.04 26.09
CA ALA A 84 -4.20 -7.95 26.31
C ALA A 84 -4.97 -8.97 25.47
N ILE A 85 -4.56 -9.18 24.22
CA ILE A 85 -5.16 -10.18 23.35
C ILE A 85 -4.96 -11.60 23.91
N LEU A 86 -3.73 -11.94 24.30
CA LEU A 86 -3.39 -13.27 24.82
C LEU A 86 -4.04 -13.56 26.18
N ASP A 87 -4.16 -12.55 27.05
CA ASP A 87 -4.61 -12.73 28.44
C ASP A 87 -6.14 -12.73 28.60
N GLY A 88 -6.90 -12.18 27.65
CA GLY A 88 -8.33 -11.90 27.92
C GLY A 88 -9.27 -11.72 26.74
N TYR A 89 -8.83 -11.84 25.49
CA TYR A 89 -9.74 -11.77 24.34
C TYR A 89 -9.97 -13.16 23.74
N GLU A 90 -11.19 -13.68 23.89
CA GLU A 90 -11.63 -14.89 23.16
C GLU A 90 -11.51 -14.73 21.63
N HIS A 91 -11.54 -13.48 21.15
CA HIS A 91 -11.46 -13.14 19.72
C HIS A 91 -10.42 -12.02 19.48
N PRO A 92 -9.15 -12.39 19.18
CA PRO A 92 -8.10 -11.45 18.77
C PRO A 92 -8.51 -10.45 17.70
N GLU A 93 -9.33 -10.89 16.74
CA GLU A 93 -9.80 -10.09 15.62
C GLU A 93 -10.65 -8.89 16.06
N LYS A 94 -11.43 -9.01 17.14
CA LYS A 94 -12.22 -7.88 17.70
C LYS A 94 -11.32 -6.81 18.32
N TYR A 95 -10.24 -7.20 18.99
CA TYR A 95 -9.27 -6.23 19.51
C TYR A 95 -8.58 -5.47 18.39
N ILE A 96 -8.14 -6.20 17.36
CA ILE A 96 -7.49 -5.64 16.18
C ILE A 96 -8.43 -4.66 15.46
N GLU A 97 -9.69 -5.02 15.26
CA GLU A 97 -10.72 -4.14 14.72
C GLU A 97 -10.83 -2.84 15.51
N GLN A 98 -10.99 -2.92 16.84
CA GLN A 98 -11.09 -1.74 17.71
C GLN A 98 -9.83 -0.87 17.66
N LYS A 99 -8.64 -1.48 17.59
CA LYS A 99 -7.38 -0.76 17.49
C LYS A 99 -7.29 0.02 16.18
N MET A 100 -7.61 -0.62 15.06
CA MET A 100 -7.59 -0.01 13.73
C MET A 100 -8.60 1.14 13.62
N ILE A 101 -9.82 0.98 14.18
CA ILE A 101 -10.81 2.07 14.23
C ILE A 101 -10.26 3.27 15.01
N LYS A 102 -9.69 3.04 16.21
CA LYS A 102 -9.08 4.10 17.02
C LYS A 102 -7.95 4.82 16.29
N ASP A 103 -7.18 4.12 15.48
CA ASP A 103 -6.10 4.72 14.69
C ASP A 103 -6.66 5.59 13.54
N LEU A 104 -7.80 5.22 12.94
CA LEU A 104 -8.50 6.06 11.97
C LEU A 104 -9.16 7.29 12.61
N GLU A 105 -9.70 7.16 13.82
CA GLU A 105 -10.35 8.27 14.55
C GLU A 105 -9.37 9.38 14.98
N LYS A 106 -8.08 9.05 15.10
CA LYS A 106 -7.02 9.99 15.47
C LYS A 106 -6.44 10.78 14.29
N ILE A 107 -7.00 10.62 13.09
CA ILE A 107 -6.51 11.32 11.90
C ILE A 107 -6.95 12.79 11.96
N GLU A 108 -5.99 13.66 12.24
CA GLU A 108 -6.18 15.12 12.26
C GLU A 108 -5.49 15.81 11.08
N ASP A 109 -4.37 15.26 10.62
CA ASP A 109 -3.59 15.81 9.51
C ASP A 109 -4.37 15.80 8.19
N LEU A 110 -4.47 16.95 7.54
CA LEU A 110 -5.25 17.13 6.31
C LEU A 110 -4.67 16.36 5.12
N PHE A 111 -3.34 16.27 5.00
CA PHE A 111 -2.70 15.47 3.95
C PHE A 111 -3.12 14.01 4.09
N ILE A 112 -3.00 13.44 5.28
CA ILE A 112 -3.43 12.08 5.57
C ILE A 112 -4.92 11.92 5.29
N LYS A 113 -5.75 12.84 5.81
CA LYS A 113 -7.21 12.76 5.67
C LYS A 113 -7.66 12.73 4.21
N ASP A 114 -7.06 13.55 3.35
CA ASP A 114 -7.36 13.54 1.91
C ASP A 114 -7.01 12.20 1.26
N HIS A 115 -5.84 11.63 1.57
CA HIS A 115 -5.45 10.33 0.99
C HIS A 115 -6.33 9.19 1.51
N ILE A 116 -6.68 9.19 2.80
CA ILE A 116 -7.63 8.23 3.38
C ILE A 116 -9.02 8.39 2.78
N SER A 117 -9.45 9.61 2.41
CA SER A 117 -10.73 9.84 1.73
C SER A 117 -10.80 9.10 0.39
N VAL A 118 -9.70 9.09 -0.38
CA VAL A 118 -9.60 8.36 -1.65
C VAL A 118 -9.65 6.85 -1.42
N LEU A 119 -8.95 6.34 -0.39
CA LEU A 119 -9.05 4.93 0.02
C LEU A 119 -10.50 4.56 0.35
N GLY A 120 -11.19 5.37 1.17
CA GLY A 120 -12.59 5.19 1.52
C GLY A 120 -13.48 5.09 0.28
N TRP A 121 -13.29 5.99 -0.69
CA TRP A 121 -14.01 5.95 -1.96
C TRP A 121 -13.72 4.68 -2.76
N MET A 122 -12.46 4.24 -2.83
CA MET A 122 -12.10 3.00 -3.54
C MET A 122 -12.73 1.77 -2.88
N VAL A 123 -12.76 1.71 -1.55
CA VAL A 123 -13.44 0.63 -0.80
C VAL A 123 -14.95 0.63 -1.07
N ALA A 124 -15.58 1.82 -1.08
CA ALA A 124 -17.00 1.97 -1.36
C ALA A 124 -17.36 1.50 -2.79
N ASN A 125 -16.48 1.77 -3.76
CA ASN A 125 -16.68 1.47 -5.17
C ASN A 125 -16.07 0.13 -5.62
N LYS A 126 -15.66 -0.73 -4.69
CA LYS A 126 -15.03 -2.05 -4.97
C LYS A 126 -13.79 -1.94 -5.88
N LYS A 127 -13.07 -0.83 -5.79
CA LYS A 127 -11.78 -0.58 -6.47
C LYS A 127 -10.59 -0.86 -5.57
N LEU A 128 -10.80 -1.07 -4.27
CA LEU A 128 -9.78 -1.52 -3.32
C LEU A 128 -10.29 -2.74 -2.55
N GLU A 129 -9.49 -3.80 -2.56
CA GLU A 129 -9.59 -4.89 -1.59
C GLU A 129 -8.42 -4.79 -0.61
N LEU A 130 -8.72 -4.79 0.69
CA LEU A 130 -7.75 -4.63 1.75
C LEU A 130 -7.80 -5.86 2.66
N ARG A 131 -6.65 -6.45 2.95
CA ARG A 131 -6.50 -7.59 3.85
C ARG A 131 -5.50 -7.28 4.96
N VAL A 132 -5.75 -7.85 6.13
CA VAL A 132 -4.98 -7.64 7.35
C VAL A 132 -4.12 -8.87 7.63
N ALA A 133 -2.81 -8.68 7.65
CA ALA A 133 -1.83 -9.71 7.94
C ALA A 133 -1.43 -9.65 9.42
N VAL A 134 -1.59 -10.75 10.13
CA VAL A 134 -1.34 -10.83 11.57
C VAL A 134 -0.38 -11.99 11.86
N GLY A 135 0.56 -11.80 12.79
CA GLY A 135 1.51 -12.83 13.19
C GLY A 135 0.84 -13.98 13.93
N TYR A 136 0.76 -15.14 13.28
CA TYR A 136 0.25 -16.39 13.85
C TYR A 136 1.25 -17.51 13.60
N ASP A 137 1.28 -18.51 14.48
CA ASP A 137 2.01 -19.75 14.23
C ASP A 137 1.23 -20.72 13.32
N GLU A 138 1.85 -21.86 13.02
CA GLU A 138 1.27 -22.91 12.17
C GLU A 138 0.00 -23.54 12.78
N GLU A 139 -0.17 -23.47 14.10
CA GLU A 139 -1.36 -23.92 14.82
C GLU A 139 -2.47 -22.85 14.87
N ARG A 140 -2.28 -21.72 14.17
CA ARG A 140 -3.19 -20.56 14.18
C ARG A 140 -3.37 -19.95 15.57
N LYS A 141 -2.33 -19.96 16.41
CA LYS A 141 -2.26 -19.17 17.64
C LYS A 141 -1.51 -17.88 17.39
N LEU A 142 -1.96 -16.80 18.04
CA LEU A 142 -1.31 -15.50 17.93
C LEU A 142 0.10 -15.59 18.50
N LEU A 143 1.09 -15.07 17.76
CA LEU A 143 2.47 -15.01 18.23
C LEU A 143 2.62 -14.01 19.39
N SER A 144 3.59 -14.26 20.28
CA SER A 144 3.99 -13.25 21.27
C SER A 144 4.58 -12.03 20.59
N TYR A 145 4.61 -10.89 21.29
CA TYR A 145 5.16 -9.64 20.74
C TYR A 145 6.62 -9.82 20.27
N ASP A 146 7.46 -10.47 21.07
CA ASP A 146 8.87 -10.70 20.71
C ASP A 146 9.00 -11.64 19.50
N ALA A 147 8.20 -12.71 19.44
CA ALA A 147 8.18 -13.60 18.29
C ALA A 147 7.65 -12.92 17.02
N MET A 148 6.69 -12.01 17.15
CA MET A 148 6.27 -11.16 16.03
C MET A 148 7.46 -10.31 15.57
N GLN A 149 8.12 -9.56 16.46
CA GLN A 149 9.24 -8.67 16.10
C GLN A 149 10.41 -9.41 15.45
N GLU A 150 10.81 -10.57 15.95
CA GLU A 150 11.89 -11.38 15.38
C GLU A 150 11.52 -11.99 14.02
N ARG A 151 10.24 -12.30 13.82
CA ARG A 151 9.72 -12.92 12.60
C ARG A 151 9.10 -11.89 11.64
N CYS A 152 9.13 -10.60 11.97
CA CYS A 152 8.27 -9.58 11.35
C CYS A 152 8.70 -9.24 9.92
N ILE A 153 8.05 -9.96 9.00
CA ILE A 153 7.95 -9.77 7.56
C ILE A 153 7.32 -8.40 7.19
N PHE A 154 6.68 -7.69 8.13
CA PHE A 154 5.85 -6.52 7.84
C PHE A 154 6.61 -5.19 7.67
N HIS A 155 7.95 -5.22 7.59
CA HIS A 155 8.72 -4.09 7.08
C HIS A 155 8.85 -4.08 5.55
N GLN A 156 8.43 -5.17 4.89
CA GLN A 156 8.50 -5.30 3.44
C GLN A 156 7.52 -4.34 2.75
N LYS A 157 8.05 -3.59 1.81
CA LYS A 157 7.35 -2.56 1.05
C LYS A 157 7.52 -2.88 -0.41
N VAL A 158 6.57 -3.64 -0.94
CA VAL A 158 6.60 -4.15 -2.31
C VAL A 158 5.35 -3.67 -3.01
N GLY A 159 5.54 -2.91 -4.09
CA GLY A 159 4.45 -2.56 -5.01
C GLY A 159 4.60 -3.35 -6.30
N ILE A 160 3.48 -3.76 -6.87
CA ILE A 160 3.42 -4.54 -8.11
C ILE A 160 2.33 -3.92 -8.96
N LEU A 161 2.72 -3.45 -10.13
CA LEU A 161 1.83 -2.83 -11.10
C LEU A 161 1.75 -3.74 -12.32
N LYS A 162 0.54 -3.95 -12.83
CA LYS A 162 0.30 -4.77 -14.02
C LYS A 162 -0.56 -4.00 -15.01
N ASP A 163 -0.30 -4.25 -16.30
CA ASP A 163 -1.12 -3.77 -17.40
C ASP A 163 -1.97 -4.91 -18.02
N SER A 164 -2.79 -4.56 -19.01
CA SER A 164 -3.64 -5.51 -19.74
C SER A 164 -2.88 -6.50 -20.63
N ASP A 165 -1.61 -6.22 -20.91
CA ASP A 165 -0.77 -6.99 -21.83
C ASP A 165 0.07 -8.05 -21.10
N GLY A 166 -0.12 -8.16 -19.77
CA GLY A 166 0.63 -9.07 -18.91
C GLY A 166 2.04 -8.56 -18.59
N ASN A 167 2.35 -7.30 -18.90
CA ASN A 167 3.57 -6.68 -18.39
C ASN A 167 3.37 -6.34 -16.92
N ALA A 168 4.45 -6.48 -16.15
CA ALA A 168 4.45 -6.20 -14.74
C ALA A 168 5.75 -5.50 -14.35
N ILE A 169 5.62 -4.51 -13.48
CA ILE A 169 6.76 -3.91 -12.77
C ILE A 169 6.59 -4.15 -11.28
N THR A 170 7.70 -4.43 -10.59
CA THR A 170 7.73 -4.48 -9.12
C THR A 170 8.69 -3.43 -8.61
N PHE A 171 8.41 -2.91 -7.42
CA PHE A 171 9.28 -1.95 -6.77
C PHE A 171 9.33 -2.17 -5.27
N SER A 172 10.54 -2.06 -4.72
CA SER A 172 10.76 -2.22 -3.27
C SER A 172 11.97 -1.44 -2.78
N GLY A 173 11.93 -1.03 -1.50
CA GLY A 173 12.98 -0.21 -0.89
C GLY A 173 12.62 0.34 0.49
N SER A 174 13.39 1.33 0.95
CA SER A 174 13.19 2.01 2.23
C SER A 174 12.17 3.15 2.11
N VAL A 175 10.94 2.79 1.78
CA VAL A 175 9.80 3.73 1.80
C VAL A 175 9.45 3.98 3.27
N ASN A 176 9.57 5.21 3.77
CA ASN A 176 9.36 5.51 5.18
C ASN A 176 7.92 5.96 5.41
N GLU A 177 7.13 5.11 6.08
CA GLU A 177 5.68 5.23 6.12
C GLU A 177 5.13 6.20 7.20
N THR A 178 5.77 7.35 7.40
CA THR A 178 5.29 8.39 8.32
C THR A 178 5.01 9.68 7.55
N ALA A 179 3.90 10.37 7.85
CA ALA A 179 3.53 11.60 7.13
C ALA A 179 4.59 12.71 7.28
N MET A 180 5.19 12.88 8.47
CA MET A 180 6.32 13.79 8.64
C MET A 180 7.59 13.30 7.95
N GLY A 181 7.84 11.99 7.99
CA GLY A 181 8.95 11.38 7.28
C GLY A 181 8.80 11.38 5.76
N TRP A 182 7.63 11.71 5.22
CA TRP A 182 7.40 11.72 3.78
C TRP A 182 7.79 13.04 3.13
N LEU A 183 7.62 14.16 3.83
CA LEU A 183 8.12 15.45 3.39
C LEU A 183 9.63 15.60 3.65
N GLU A 184 10.16 14.87 4.63
CA GLU A 184 11.53 15.07 5.12
C GLU A 184 12.48 13.88 4.92
N ASN A 185 12.00 12.63 4.83
CA ASN A 185 12.89 11.49 4.62
C ASN A 185 13.13 11.22 3.14
N ILE A 186 14.37 10.87 2.87
CA ILE A 186 14.80 10.30 1.60
C ILE A 186 14.28 8.86 1.50
N GLU A 187 13.47 8.60 0.49
CA GLU A 187 13.03 7.28 0.09
C GLU A 187 13.89 6.80 -1.07
N GLU A 188 14.36 5.56 -1.01
CA GLU A 188 14.99 4.90 -2.16
C GLU A 188 14.24 3.60 -2.46
N PHE A 189 13.95 3.35 -3.73
CA PHE A 189 13.46 2.05 -4.17
C PHE A 189 14.03 1.64 -5.53
N LYS A 190 14.11 0.33 -5.73
CA LYS A 190 14.51 -0.30 -6.99
C LYS A 190 13.27 -0.75 -7.74
N VAL A 191 13.34 -0.72 -9.07
CA VAL A 191 12.25 -1.11 -9.97
C VAL A 191 12.73 -2.23 -10.88
N PHE A 192 11.95 -3.29 -10.97
CA PHE A 192 12.20 -4.46 -11.81
C PHE A 192 11.07 -4.61 -12.82
N ARG A 193 11.40 -4.97 -14.07
CA ARG A 193 10.40 -5.20 -15.13
C ARG A 193 10.43 -6.62 -15.65
N ASN A 194 9.25 -7.19 -15.83
CA ASN A 194 9.13 -8.57 -16.23
C ASN A 194 9.53 -8.84 -17.71
N TRP A 195 9.75 -7.78 -18.50
CA TRP A 195 10.25 -7.86 -19.87
C TRP A 195 11.77 -7.66 -19.99
N ILE A 196 12.45 -7.30 -18.90
CA ILE A 196 13.92 -7.24 -18.86
C ILE A 196 14.43 -8.56 -18.31
N LYS A 197 15.16 -9.32 -19.12
CA LYS A 197 15.61 -10.70 -18.79
C LYS A 197 16.31 -10.80 -17.43
N LEU A 198 17.17 -9.84 -17.10
CA LEU A 198 17.92 -9.83 -15.83
C LEU A 198 17.08 -9.43 -14.61
N GLU A 199 15.91 -8.83 -14.82
CA GLU A 199 15.03 -8.34 -13.77
C GLU A 199 13.85 -9.28 -13.50
N ARG A 200 13.56 -10.20 -14.44
CA ARG A 200 12.41 -11.10 -14.43
C ARG A 200 12.28 -11.91 -13.13
N GLU A 201 13.37 -12.51 -12.66
CA GLU A 201 13.36 -13.36 -11.46
C GLU A 201 12.94 -12.58 -10.20
N TYR A 202 13.32 -11.30 -10.10
CA TYR A 202 12.88 -10.44 -9.00
C TYR A 202 11.39 -10.13 -9.06
N VAL A 203 10.88 -9.87 -10.27
CA VAL A 203 9.44 -9.63 -10.48
C VAL A 203 8.62 -10.87 -10.12
N ASP A 204 9.02 -12.04 -10.61
CA ASP A 204 8.31 -13.29 -10.36
C ASP A 204 8.34 -13.64 -8.85
N ALA A 205 9.47 -13.44 -8.18
CA ALA A 205 9.59 -13.65 -6.73
C ALA A 205 8.71 -12.70 -5.90
N ASP A 206 8.57 -11.44 -6.31
CA ASP A 206 7.69 -10.46 -5.65
C ASP A 206 6.21 -10.77 -5.88
N ILE A 207 5.82 -11.18 -7.09
CA ILE A 207 4.45 -11.63 -7.40
C ILE A 207 4.10 -12.86 -6.57
N GLU A 208 4.96 -13.88 -6.57
CA GLU A 208 4.72 -15.11 -5.79
C GLU A 208 4.61 -14.79 -4.30
N LYS A 209 5.50 -13.95 -3.79
CA LYS A 209 5.46 -13.48 -2.39
C LYS A 209 4.13 -12.81 -2.07
N PHE A 210 3.67 -11.86 -2.90
CA PHE A 210 2.38 -11.22 -2.70
C PHE A 210 1.24 -12.24 -2.71
N SER A 211 1.19 -13.13 -3.70
CA SER A 211 0.17 -14.17 -3.81
C SER A 211 0.12 -15.08 -2.59
N ARG A 212 1.28 -15.52 -2.06
CA ARG A 212 1.31 -16.34 -0.83
C ARG A 212 0.68 -15.65 0.38
N PHE A 213 0.88 -14.34 0.55
CA PHE A 213 0.19 -13.60 1.60
C PHE A 213 -1.29 -13.42 1.27
N TRP A 214 -1.58 -12.97 0.05
CA TRP A 214 -2.93 -12.69 -0.39
C TRP A 214 -3.82 -13.92 -0.23
N ASP A 215 -3.37 -15.09 -0.66
CA ASP A 215 -4.09 -16.36 -0.60
C ASP A 215 -3.98 -17.07 0.76
N ASN A 216 -3.41 -16.40 1.77
CA ASN A 216 -3.26 -16.91 3.14
C ASN A 216 -2.49 -18.25 3.20
N GLN A 217 -1.42 -18.38 2.42
CA GLN A 217 -0.56 -19.56 2.31
C GLN A 217 0.79 -19.40 3.05
N SER A 218 1.01 -18.26 3.71
CA SER A 218 2.21 -18.03 4.50
C SER A 218 2.16 -18.84 5.80
N PRO A 219 3.19 -19.64 6.15
CA PRO A 219 3.20 -20.43 7.38
C PRO A 219 3.38 -19.57 8.65
N ARG A 220 3.78 -18.30 8.51
CA ARG A 220 4.12 -17.41 9.63
C ARG A 220 3.12 -16.28 9.86
N VAL A 221 2.11 -16.17 9.01
CA VAL A 221 1.19 -15.03 8.96
C VAL A 221 -0.18 -15.52 8.58
N LYS A 222 -1.19 -15.17 9.38
CA LYS A 222 -2.59 -15.30 8.99
C LYS A 222 -3.02 -14.00 8.32
N VAL A 223 -3.44 -14.09 7.07
CA VAL A 223 -4.06 -12.97 6.36
C VAL A 223 -5.58 -13.14 6.40
N ILE A 224 -6.26 -12.14 6.93
CA ILE A 224 -7.72 -12.08 7.07
C ILE A 224 -8.28 -10.91 6.25
N ASP A 225 -9.57 -10.97 5.93
CA ASP A 225 -10.26 -9.84 5.33
C ASP A 225 -10.28 -8.64 6.29
N LEU A 226 -10.40 -7.44 5.73
CA LEU A 226 -10.59 -6.23 6.53
C LEU A 226 -11.87 -6.37 7.39
N PRO A 227 -11.79 -6.21 8.72
CA PRO A 227 -12.97 -6.27 9.58
C PRO A 227 -14.04 -5.28 9.12
N TYR A 228 -15.31 -5.70 9.17
CA TYR A 228 -16.44 -4.95 8.63
C TYR A 228 -16.54 -3.54 9.22
N ALA A 229 -16.30 -3.37 10.52
CA ALA A 229 -16.38 -2.06 11.14
C ALA A 229 -15.24 -1.12 10.68
N VAL A 230 -14.03 -1.65 10.46
CA VAL A 230 -12.92 -0.87 9.88
C VAL A 230 -13.25 -0.47 8.43
N ARG A 231 -13.78 -1.41 7.64
CA ARG A 231 -14.25 -1.14 6.27
C ARG A 231 -15.28 -0.01 6.25
N SER A 232 -16.28 -0.09 7.12
CA SER A 232 -17.32 0.92 7.26
C SER A 232 -16.73 2.27 7.67
N LYS A 233 -15.78 2.27 8.61
CA LYS A 233 -15.11 3.48 9.06
C LYS A 233 -14.30 4.16 7.95
N LEU A 234 -13.62 3.39 7.09
CA LEU A 234 -12.93 3.95 5.92
C LEU A 234 -13.91 4.60 4.94
N ILE A 235 -15.07 3.98 4.70
CA ILE A 235 -16.09 4.52 3.79
C ILE A 235 -16.65 5.84 4.30
N GLU A 236 -16.70 6.09 5.62
CA GLU A 236 -17.12 7.39 6.17
C GLU A 236 -16.24 8.56 5.72
N PHE A 237 -14.97 8.31 5.37
CA PHE A 237 -14.09 9.34 4.82
C PHE A 237 -14.33 9.60 3.33
N ALA A 238 -15.07 8.73 2.63
CA ALA A 238 -15.20 8.80 1.19
C ALA A 238 -15.86 10.12 0.73
N PRO A 239 -15.28 10.86 -0.23
CA PRO A 239 -16.00 11.92 -0.91
C PRO A 239 -17.19 11.35 -1.68
N ASN A 240 -18.23 12.18 -1.88
CA ASN A 240 -19.34 11.83 -2.77
C ASN A 240 -18.87 11.77 -4.23
N ASP A 241 -17.93 12.63 -4.61
CA ASP A 241 -17.38 12.72 -5.96
C ASP A 241 -15.85 12.76 -5.90
N ILE A 242 -15.21 11.73 -6.47
CA ILE A 242 -13.76 11.58 -6.51
C ILE A 242 -13.09 12.54 -7.50
N THR A 243 -13.84 13.07 -8.48
CA THR A 243 -13.28 13.91 -9.55
C THR A 243 -12.83 15.28 -9.06
N HIS A 244 -13.34 15.73 -7.91
CA HIS A 244 -12.96 16.98 -7.26
C HIS A 244 -11.81 16.82 -6.25
N VAL A 245 -11.32 15.60 -6.02
CA VAL A 245 -10.18 15.38 -5.12
C VAL A 245 -8.89 15.68 -5.87
N ASP A 246 -8.12 16.62 -5.33
CA ASP A 246 -6.76 16.93 -5.77
C ASP A 246 -5.76 16.53 -4.68
N LEU A 247 -5.15 15.36 -4.85
CA LEU A 247 -4.04 14.94 -3.99
C LEU A 247 -2.71 15.61 -4.40
N GLU A 248 -2.57 16.00 -5.66
CA GLU A 248 -1.32 16.56 -6.21
C GLU A 248 -0.97 17.92 -5.59
N ARG A 249 -1.97 18.68 -5.10
CA ARG A 249 -1.77 19.92 -4.33
C ARG A 249 -0.76 19.81 -3.19
N TRP A 250 -0.65 18.62 -2.58
CA TRP A 250 0.26 18.36 -1.47
C TRP A 250 1.71 18.16 -1.91
N TYR A 251 1.94 17.97 -3.19
CA TYR A 251 3.25 17.65 -3.78
C TYR A 251 3.83 18.83 -4.56
N GLN A 252 3.11 19.95 -4.66
CA GLN A 252 3.57 21.19 -5.29
C GLN A 252 4.46 21.99 -4.33
N LYS A 253 5.69 21.51 -4.06
CA LYS A 253 6.84 22.29 -3.55
C LYS A 253 8.12 21.43 -3.40
N SER A 254 8.99 21.49 -4.39
CA SER A 254 10.47 21.43 -4.23
C SER A 254 11.26 21.96 -5.45
N GLN A 255 10.64 22.73 -6.36
CA GLN A 255 11.38 23.33 -7.50
C GLN A 255 12.20 24.60 -7.15
N THR A 256 12.21 25.07 -5.90
CA THR A 256 12.86 26.34 -5.53
C THR A 256 14.32 26.25 -5.05
N HIS A 257 14.98 25.09 -5.11
CA HIS A 257 16.41 24.97 -4.77
C HIS A 257 17.29 24.45 -5.90
N LYS A 258 17.09 24.99 -7.11
CA LYS A 258 18.15 25.04 -8.14
C LYS A 258 18.46 26.51 -8.45
N MET A 259 19.29 27.12 -7.61
CA MET A 259 20.13 28.27 -7.96
C MET A 259 21.57 27.90 -7.68
#